data_AF-A0A447TCB8-F1
#
_entry.id   AF-A0A447TCB8-F1
#
_cell.length_a   1.000
_cell.length_b   1.000
_cell.length_c   1.000
_cell.angle_alpha   90.00
_cell.angle_beta   90.00
_cell.angle_gamma   90.00
#
_symmetry.space_group_name_H-M   'P 1'
#
loop_
_entity.id
_entity.type
_entity.pdbx_description
1 polymer ?
#
loop_
_entity_poly.entity_id
_entity_poly.type
_entity_poly.pdbx_seq_one_letter_code
_entity_poly.pdbx_strand_id
1 'polypeptide(L)'
;MLAAELSACGIDLSFTPVLDLDWERCAVIGNRAFHRDPEAVSALAEALQQGLGRGGMMSCGKHYPGHGYVEGDSHHLMPQDDRTLAQIERDDLVPFARLADAGMAR
;
A
#
# COMPACT_ATOMS: atom_id res chain seq x y z
N MET A 1 -7.37 -17.04 7.59
CA MET A 1 -7.45 -15.93 6.60
C MET A 1 -7.34 -14.63 7.38
N LEU A 2 -6.46 -13.70 6.98
CA LEU A 2 -6.14 -12.46 7.72
C LEU A 2 -7.38 -11.76 8.30
N ALA A 3 -8.33 -11.36 7.45
CA ALA A 3 -9.54 -10.67 7.91
C ALA A 3 -10.42 -11.56 8.80
N ALA A 4 -10.64 -12.82 8.43
CA ALA A 4 -11.48 -13.73 9.21
C ALA A 4 -10.96 -13.97 10.64
N GLU A 5 -9.64 -14.09 10.81
CA GLU A 5 -9.01 -14.27 12.12
C GLU A 5 -9.15 -13.03 13.00
N LEU A 6 -8.96 -11.85 12.42
CA LEU A 6 -9.14 -10.58 13.14
C LEU A 6 -10.63 -10.31 13.46
N SER A 7 -11.54 -10.58 12.51
CA SER A 7 -12.98 -10.45 12.72
C SER A 7 -13.49 -11.38 13.82
N ALA A 8 -12.94 -12.60 13.93
CA ALA A 8 -13.26 -13.52 15.02
C ALA A 8 -12.89 -12.98 16.41
N CYS A 9 -11.93 -12.04 16.48
CA CYS A 9 -11.53 -11.33 17.68
C CYS A 9 -12.26 -9.99 17.88
N GLY A 10 -13.23 -9.65 17.03
CA GLY A 10 -13.97 -8.38 17.10
C GLY A 10 -13.18 -7.17 16.61
N ILE A 11 -12.19 -7.37 15.73
CA ILE A 11 -11.45 -6.28 15.09
C ILE A 11 -12.14 -5.90 13.78
N ASP A 12 -12.35 -4.59 13.56
CA ASP A 12 -13.07 -4.07 12.39
C ASP A 12 -12.19 -3.87 11.15
N LEU A 13 -10.90 -3.55 11.35
CA LEU A 13 -10.02 -3.11 10.27
C LEU A 13 -8.57 -3.53 10.50
N SER A 14 -7.92 -3.94 9.41
CA SER A 14 -6.46 -4.03 9.32
C SER A 14 -5.94 -2.88 8.45
N PHE A 15 -4.90 -2.17 8.88
CA PHE A 15 -4.28 -1.11 8.07
C PHE A 15 -3.38 -1.71 6.99
N THR A 16 -3.99 -2.22 5.91
CA THR A 16 -3.34 -2.89 4.78
C THR A 16 -4.24 -2.75 3.53
N PRO A 17 -3.72 -2.77 2.28
CA PRO A 17 -2.37 -3.09 1.81
C PRO A 17 -1.31 -1.99 1.94
N VAL A 18 -0.03 -2.41 1.94
CA VAL A 18 1.07 -1.54 1.51
C VAL A 18 0.99 -1.41 -0.01
N LEU A 19 0.95 -0.17 -0.50
CA LEU A 19 0.89 0.22 -1.91
C LEU A 19 2.20 0.83 -2.41
N ASP A 20 3.17 1.00 -1.52
CA ASP A 20 4.50 1.48 -1.86
C ASP A 20 5.20 0.50 -2.83
N LEU A 21 5.87 1.05 -3.84
CA LEU A 21 6.66 0.26 -4.79
C LEU A 21 8.02 -0.11 -4.17
N ASP A 22 8.48 -1.34 -4.39
CA ASP A 22 9.81 -1.75 -3.93
C ASP A 22 10.90 -1.18 -4.85
N TRP A 23 11.34 0.04 -4.57
CA TRP A 23 12.49 0.65 -5.27
C TRP A 23 13.84 0.12 -4.80
N GLU A 24 13.88 -0.82 -3.85
CA GLU A 24 15.10 -1.32 -3.19
C GLU A 24 15.89 -0.22 -2.45
N ARG A 25 15.21 0.86 -2.05
CA ARG A 25 15.81 2.03 -1.37
C ARG A 25 15.34 2.19 0.06
N CYS A 26 14.06 1.98 0.31
CA CYS A 26 13.43 2.26 1.59
C CYS A 26 13.44 1.04 2.52
N ALA A 27 14.42 0.94 3.42
CA ALA A 27 14.53 -0.19 4.35
C ALA A 27 13.32 -0.37 5.30
N VAL A 28 12.63 0.73 5.66
CA VAL A 28 11.44 0.68 6.53
C VAL A 28 10.19 0.15 5.82
N ILE A 29 10.15 0.26 4.49
CA ILE A 29 9.17 -0.46 3.66
C ILE A 29 9.68 -1.88 3.41
N GLY A 30 10.85 -2.03 2.80
CA GLY A 30 11.49 -3.32 2.54
C GLY A 30 10.52 -4.37 1.99
N ASN A 31 10.57 -5.57 2.55
CA ASN A 31 9.74 -6.71 2.14
C ASN A 31 8.24 -6.58 2.45
N ARG A 32 7.78 -5.41 2.92
CA ARG A 32 6.35 -5.11 3.06
C ARG A 32 5.74 -4.66 1.73
N ALA A 33 6.54 -4.11 0.81
CA ALA A 33 6.10 -3.82 -0.54
C ALA A 33 5.88 -5.12 -1.32
N PHE A 34 4.82 -5.16 -2.14
CA PHE A 34 4.52 -6.34 -2.94
C PHE A 34 5.52 -6.54 -4.07
N HIS A 35 5.88 -5.46 -4.77
CA HIS A 35 6.67 -5.51 -6.00
C HIS A 35 7.17 -4.12 -6.41
N ARG A 36 8.09 -4.08 -7.37
CA ARG A 36 8.58 -2.83 -8.00
C ARG A 36 7.62 -2.26 -9.05
N ASP A 37 6.96 -3.14 -9.81
CA ASP A 37 6.04 -2.79 -10.89
C ASP A 37 4.68 -2.30 -10.34
N PRO A 38 4.24 -1.06 -10.63
CA PRO A 38 2.95 -0.53 -10.17
C PRO A 38 1.75 -1.36 -10.61
N GLU A 39 1.82 -2.01 -11.77
CA GLU A 39 0.73 -2.87 -12.28
C GLU A 39 0.59 -4.12 -11.42
N ALA A 40 1.72 -4.74 -11.05
CA ALA A 40 1.75 -5.89 -10.16
C ALA A 40 1.26 -5.53 -8.75
N VAL A 41 1.69 -4.39 -8.20
CA VAL A 41 1.23 -3.91 -6.89
C VAL A 41 -0.28 -3.68 -6.90
N SER A 42 -0.81 -3.06 -7.96
CA SER A 42 -2.25 -2.81 -8.10
C SER A 42 -3.06 -4.12 -8.11
N ALA A 43 -2.66 -5.08 -8.95
CA ALA A 43 -3.35 -6.36 -9.09
C ALA A 43 -3.34 -7.16 -7.77
N LEU A 44 -2.19 -7.20 -7.08
CA LEU A 44 -2.05 -7.89 -5.79
C LEU A 44 -2.83 -7.19 -4.68
N ALA A 45 -2.82 -5.85 -4.65
CA ALA A 45 -3.58 -5.06 -3.68
C ALA A 45 -5.09 -5.24 -3.84
N GLU A 46 -5.61 -5.23 -5.07
CA GLU A 46 -7.02 -5.50 -5.35
C GLU A 46 -7.42 -6.93 -4.95
N ALA A 47 -6.57 -7.92 -5.26
CA ALA A 47 -6.81 -9.30 -4.84
C ALA A 47 -6.83 -9.45 -3.31
N LEU A 48 -5.92 -8.76 -2.60
CA LEU A 48 -5.95 -8.71 -1.13
C LEU A 48 -7.20 -8.01 -0.62
N GLN A 49 -7.59 -6.88 -1.19
CA GLN A 49 -8.82 -6.14 -0.83
C GLN A 49 -10.06 -7.03 -0.97
N GLN A 50 -10.19 -7.80 -2.06
CA GLN A 50 -11.28 -8.76 -2.21
C GLN A 50 -11.24 -9.83 -1.11
N GLY A 51 -10.05 -10.28 -0.72
CA GLY A 51 -9.87 -11.21 0.40
C GLY A 51 -10.28 -10.63 1.75
N LEU A 52 -9.96 -9.36 2.00
CA LEU A 52 -10.39 -8.62 3.19
C LEU A 52 -11.91 -8.48 3.23
N GLY A 53 -12.51 -8.07 2.11
CA GLY A 53 -13.96 -7.89 1.98
C GLY A 53 -14.74 -9.19 2.24
N ARG A 54 -14.24 -10.34 1.77
CA ARG A 54 -14.82 -11.66 2.11
C ARG A 54 -14.79 -11.98 3.61
N GLY A 55 -13.84 -11.41 4.35
CA GLY A 55 -13.74 -11.52 5.81
C GLY A 55 -14.46 -10.41 6.58
N GLY A 56 -15.20 -9.54 5.90
CA GLY A 56 -15.94 -8.42 6.49
C GLY A 56 -15.11 -7.16 6.76
N MET A 57 -13.89 -7.06 6.20
CA MET A 57 -12.99 -5.93 6.41
C MET A 57 -12.85 -5.04 5.17
N MET A 58 -12.78 -3.74 5.40
CA MET A 58 -12.31 -2.76 4.41
C MET A 58 -10.78 -2.80 4.27
N SER A 59 -10.26 -2.09 3.27
CA SER A 59 -8.82 -1.89 3.03
C SER A 59 -8.38 -0.47 3.39
N CYS A 60 -7.10 -0.31 3.72
CA CYS A 60 -6.44 0.98 3.96
C CYS A 60 -5.06 0.95 3.29
N GLY A 61 -4.98 1.57 2.10
CA GLY A 61 -3.75 1.69 1.32
C GLY A 61 -2.76 2.65 1.97
N LYS A 62 -1.48 2.24 2.04
CA LYS A 62 -0.42 3.05 2.65
C LYS A 62 0.92 2.94 1.90
N HIS A 63 1.77 3.96 1.91
CA HIS A 63 1.62 5.26 2.60
C HIS A 63 1.53 6.35 1.55
N TYR A 64 0.34 6.90 1.31
CA TYR A 64 0.13 7.92 0.27
C TYR A 64 1.09 9.11 0.47
N PRO A 65 1.74 9.64 -0.59
CA PRO A 65 1.61 9.31 -2.02
C PRO A 65 2.57 8.22 -2.53
N GLY A 66 3.26 7.50 -1.66
CA GLY A 66 4.29 6.52 -1.98
C GLY A 66 5.55 6.75 -1.16
N HIS A 67 5.93 5.78 -0.34
CA HIS A 67 7.10 5.83 0.56
C HIS A 67 8.28 5.00 0.04
N GLY A 68 8.05 4.14 -0.94
CA GLY A 68 9.06 3.18 -1.40
C GLY A 68 10.34 3.80 -1.97
N TYR A 69 10.27 5.02 -2.50
CA TYR A 69 11.40 5.68 -3.15
C TYR A 69 12.36 6.37 -2.19
N VAL A 70 11.89 6.87 -1.05
CA VAL A 70 12.73 7.64 -0.13
C VAL A 70 13.70 6.73 0.62
N GLU A 71 14.85 7.28 0.99
CA GLU A 71 15.79 6.60 1.88
C GLU A 71 15.61 7.08 3.32
N GLY A 72 15.92 6.19 4.26
CA GLY A 72 15.86 6.50 5.69
C GLY A 72 14.50 6.22 6.33
N ASP A 73 14.55 6.15 7.66
CA ASP A 73 13.37 5.84 8.46
C ASP A 73 12.63 7.14 8.84
N SER A 74 11.42 7.32 8.31
CA SER A 74 10.57 8.47 8.62
C SER A 74 10.12 8.52 10.09
N HIS A 75 10.35 7.48 10.89
CA HIS A 75 10.12 7.54 12.34
C HIS A 75 11.15 8.42 13.07
N HIS A 76 12.32 8.66 12.46
CA HIS A 76 13.45 9.38 13.09
C HIS A 76 13.94 10.56 12.28
N LEU A 77 13.60 10.61 10.99
CA LEU A 77 14.06 11.58 10.01
C LEU A 77 12.86 12.14 9.27
N MET A 78 13.08 13.18 8.47
CA MET A 78 12.13 13.65 7.47
C MET A 78 12.70 13.36 6.08
N PRO A 79 12.41 12.17 5.49
CA PRO A 79 12.93 11.81 4.17
C PRO A 79 12.40 12.75 3.09
N GLN A 80 13.19 12.94 2.04
CA GLN A 80 12.84 13.80 0.91
C GLN A 80 12.82 12.98 -0.38
N ASP A 81 11.72 13.10 -1.14
CA ASP A 81 11.60 12.58 -2.50
C ASP A 81 11.83 13.74 -3.48
N ASP A 82 12.94 13.70 -4.22
CA ASP A 82 13.33 14.75 -5.16
C ASP A 82 12.74 14.55 -6.57
N ARG A 83 11.87 13.54 -6.76
CA ARG A 83 11.20 13.33 -8.05
C ARG A 83 10.16 14.41 -8.31
N THR A 84 9.93 14.66 -9.59
CA THR A 84 8.82 15.49 -10.03
C THR A 84 7.48 14.80 -9.77
N LEU A 85 6.42 15.58 -9.59
CA LEU A 85 5.07 15.04 -9.46
C LEU A 85 4.70 14.10 -10.62
N ALA A 86 5.08 14.43 -11.85
CA ALA A 86 4.82 13.58 -13.02
C ALA A 86 5.49 12.19 -12.94
N GLN A 87 6.65 12.08 -12.30
CA GLN A 87 7.29 10.78 -12.07
C GLN A 87 6.54 9.98 -10.99
N ILE A 88 6.08 10.66 -9.93
CA ILE A 88 5.28 10.04 -8.85
C ILE A 88 3.92 9.59 -9.37
N GLU A 89 3.26 10.41 -10.20
CA GLU A 89 1.98 10.09 -10.85
C GLU A 89 2.07 8.89 -11.78
N ARG A 90 3.14 8.80 -12.56
CA ARG A 90 3.35 7.71 -13.51
C ARG A 90 3.59 6.36 -12.81
N ASP A 91 4.22 6.37 -11.65
CA ASP A 91 4.67 5.16 -10.97
C ASP A 91 3.89 4.95 -9.65
N ASP A 92 4.24 5.64 -8.56
CA ASP A 92 3.79 5.36 -7.19
C ASP A 92 2.31 5.65 -6.94
N LEU A 93 1.68 6.58 -7.67
CA LEU A 93 0.25 6.86 -7.50
C LEU A 93 -0.66 5.88 -8.24
N VAL A 94 -0.15 5.09 -9.18
CA VAL A 94 -0.97 4.15 -9.95
C VAL A 94 -1.71 3.15 -9.05
N PRO A 95 -1.08 2.49 -8.06
CA PRO A 95 -1.80 1.59 -7.16
C PRO A 95 -2.84 2.29 -6.28
N PHE A 96 -2.58 3.53 -5.85
CA PHE A 96 -3.54 4.30 -5.04
C PHE A 96 -4.78 4.65 -5.86
N ALA A 97 -4.61 5.15 -7.08
CA ALA A 97 -5.71 5.49 -7.97
C ALA A 97 -6.57 4.25 -8.28
N ARG A 98 -5.92 3.13 -8.64
CA ARG A 98 -6.64 1.88 -8.93
C ARG A 98 -7.40 1.34 -7.73
N LEU A 99 -6.76 1.28 -6.56
CA LEU A 99 -7.44 0.75 -5.37
C LEU A 99 -8.59 1.67 -4.91
N ALA A 100 -8.42 2.99 -5.04
CA ALA A 100 -9.49 3.95 -4.78
C ALA A 100 -10.69 3.75 -5.72
N ASP A 101 -10.46 3.60 -7.03
CA ASP A 101 -11.50 3.29 -8.02
C ASP A 101 -12.18 1.93 -7.74
N ALA A 102 -11.42 0.97 -7.22
CA ALA A 102 -11.92 -0.34 -6.78
C ALA A 102 -12.64 -0.31 -5.42
N GLY A 103 -12.79 0.86 -4.77
CA GLY A 103 -13.53 1.01 -3.53
C GLY A 103 -12.71 0.88 -2.25
N MET A 104 -11.45 1.31 -2.24
CA MET A 104 -10.67 1.40 -1.01
C MET A 104 -11.44 2.14 0.10
N ALA A 105 -11.56 1.50 1.27
CA ALA A 105 -12.35 1.95 2.41
C ALA A 105 -13.87 2.10 2.17
N ARG A 106 -14.46 1.36 1.23
CA ARG A 106 -15.91 1.26 1.01
C ARG A 106 -16.44 -0.15 1.20
#